data_AF-A0A1F2V5V2-F1
#
_entry.id   AF-A0A1F2V5V2-F1
#
_cell.length_a   1.000
_cell.length_b   1.000
_cell.length_c   1.000
_cell.angle_alpha   90.00
_cell.angle_beta   90.00
_cell.angle_gamma   90.00
#
_symmetry.space_group_name_H-M   'P 1'
#
loop_
_entity.id
_entity.type
_entity.pdbx_description
1 polymer ?
#
loop_
_entity_poly.entity_id
_entity_poly.type
_entity_poly.pdbx_seq_one_letter_code
_entity_poly.pdbx_strand_id
1 'polypeptide(L)'
;MQLVESPKNPGVLCAGTDDGKVHMTKDGKTWVDITGRIPGLPTNAYVSRLSASAHAVNVVSATFDNHRADSPGCNRLQFAC
;
A
#
# COMPACT_ATOMS: atom_id res chain seq x y z
N MET A 1 -9.43 -0.45 5.95
CA MET A 1 -9.22 -1.63 5.08
C MET A 1 -9.54 -1.26 3.64
N GLN A 2 -8.64 -1.48 2.70
CA GLN A 2 -8.79 -1.04 1.31
C GLN A 2 -8.18 -2.07 0.34
N LEU A 3 -8.83 -2.30 -0.80
CA LEU A 3 -8.39 -3.25 -1.83
C LEU A 3 -8.28 -2.52 -3.17
N VAL A 4 -7.18 -2.74 -3.89
CA VAL A 4 -6.95 -2.18 -5.22
C VAL A 4 -6.42 -3.25 -6.17
N GLU A 5 -6.93 -3.24 -7.40
CA GLU A 5 -6.43 -4.08 -8.49
C GLU A 5 -5.51 -3.28 -9.41
N SER A 6 -4.49 -3.94 -9.96
CA SER A 6 -3.60 -3.33 -10.94
C SER A 6 -4.29 -3.16 -12.30
N PRO A 7 -4.48 -1.94 -12.82
CA PRO A 7 -5.17 -1.72 -14.09
C PRO A 7 -4.39 -2.26 -15.30
N LYS A 8 -3.08 -2.51 -15.14
CA LYS A 8 -2.22 -3.10 -16.17
C LYS A 8 -2.11 -4.63 -16.10
N ASN A 9 -2.39 -5.22 -14.94
CA ASN A 9 -2.18 -6.65 -14.70
C ASN A 9 -3.40 -7.20 -13.96
N PRO A 10 -4.47 -7.58 -14.70
CA PRO A 10 -5.64 -8.16 -14.09
C PRO A 10 -5.24 -9.45 -13.36
N GLY A 11 -5.59 -9.54 -12.08
CA GLY A 11 -5.16 -10.62 -11.16
C GLY A 11 -4.16 -10.18 -10.08
N VAL A 12 -3.46 -9.06 -10.25
CA VAL A 12 -2.62 -8.49 -9.19
C VAL A 12 -3.44 -7.58 -8.30
N LEU A 13 -3.64 -8.01 -7.05
CA LEU A 13 -4.41 -7.31 -6.03
C LEU A 13 -3.50 -6.85 -4.89
N CYS A 14 -3.80 -5.70 -4.30
CA CYS A 14 -3.15 -5.18 -3.10
C CYS A 14 -4.19 -4.77 -2.07
N ALA A 15 -4.02 -5.25 -0.84
CA ALA A 15 -4.86 -4.96 0.31
C ALA A 15 -4.06 -4.21 1.37
N GLY A 16 -4.64 -3.12 1.87
CA GLY A 16 -4.12 -2.32 2.97
C GLY A 16 -4.97 -2.52 4.22
N THR A 17 -4.32 -2.84 5.33
CA THR A 17 -4.97 -2.97 6.63
C THR A 17 -4.87 -1.67 7.43
N ASP A 18 -5.75 -1.55 8.42
CA ASP A 18 -5.74 -0.41 9.35
C ASP A 18 -4.46 -0.38 10.20
N ASP A 19 -3.85 -1.55 10.42
CA ASP A 19 -2.57 -1.70 11.13
C ASP A 19 -1.34 -1.17 10.36
N GLY A 20 -1.55 -0.57 9.17
CA GLY A 20 -0.45 -0.08 8.34
C GLY A 20 0.25 -1.16 7.50
N LYS A 21 -0.31 -2.37 7.43
CA LYS A 21 0.27 -3.45 6.62
C LYS A 21 -0.28 -3.43 5.21
N VAL A 22 0.60 -3.72 4.26
CA VAL A 22 0.24 -3.86 2.85
C VAL A 22 0.53 -5.29 2.43
N HIS A 23 -0.52 -5.98 1.98
CA HIS A 23 -0.48 -7.33 1.47
C HIS A 23 -0.71 -7.30 -0.04
N MET A 24 0.10 -8.04 -0.78
CA MET A 24 0.00 -8.16 -2.23
C MET A 24 -0.24 -9.61 -2.63
N THR A 25 -1.08 -9.82 -3.63
CA THR A 25 -1.30 -11.12 -4.25
C THR A 25 -1.33 -10.99 -5.77
N LYS A 26 -0.83 -12.01 -6.47
CA LYS A 26 -0.85 -12.10 -7.94
C LYS A 26 -1.89 -13.10 -8.46
N ASP A 27 -2.47 -13.88 -7.54
CA ASP A 27 -3.33 -15.02 -7.84
C ASP A 27 -4.62 -15.01 -7.01
N GLY A 28 -4.81 -14.00 -6.15
CA GLY A 28 -5.91 -13.93 -5.17
C GLY A 28 -5.80 -14.93 -3.99
N LYS A 29 -4.94 -15.94 -4.12
CA LYS A 29 -4.79 -17.05 -3.17
C LYS A 29 -3.65 -16.83 -2.18
N THR A 30 -2.50 -16.38 -2.67
CA THR A 30 -1.29 -16.21 -1.86
C THR A 30 -1.04 -14.73 -1.60
N TRP A 31 -1.11 -14.34 -0.34
CA TRP A 31 -0.87 -12.96 0.10
C TRP A 31 0.53 -12.85 0.69
N VAL A 32 1.34 -11.97 0.13
CA VAL A 32 2.69 -11.67 0.60
C VAL A 32 2.65 -10.31 1.29
N ASP A 33 3.14 -10.26 2.53
CA ASP A 33 3.32 -8.99 3.24
C ASP A 33 4.52 -8.26 2.62
N ILE A 34 4.26 -7.08 2.06
CA ILE A 34 5.28 -6.22 1.45
C ILE A 34 5.56 -4.98 2.30
N THR A 35 5.01 -4.91 3.51
CA THR A 35 5.16 -3.77 4.43
C THR A 35 6.63 -3.51 4.74
N GLY A 36 7.44 -4.56 4.88
CA GLY A 36 8.88 -4.43 5.12
C GLY A 36 9.68 -3.84 3.94
N ARG A 37 9.09 -3.74 2.75
CA ARG A 37 9.72 -3.11 1.57
C ARG A 37 9.44 -1.60 1.50
N ILE A 38 8.71 -1.06 2.47
CA ILE A 38 8.34 0.35 2.52
C ILE A 38 9.40 1.12 3.31
N PRO A 39 10.38 1.78 2.66
CA PRO A 39 11.32 2.64 3.36
C PRO A 39 10.58 3.85 3.91
N GLY A 40 10.83 4.19 5.18
CA GLY A 40 10.24 5.36 5.83
C GLY A 40 8.82 5.16 6.35
N LEU A 41 8.35 3.91 6.52
CA LEU A 41 7.07 3.66 7.19
C LEU A 41 7.14 4.05 8.68
N PRO A 42 6.29 4.97 9.18
CA PRO A 42 6.19 5.21 10.60
C PRO A 42 5.57 3.99 11.29
N THR A 43 6.08 3.59 12.46
CA THR A 43 5.68 2.37 13.22
C THR A 43 4.23 2.40 13.77
N ASN A 44 3.37 3.31 13.31
CA ASN A 44 1.96 3.42 13.72
C ASN A 44 1.09 4.14 12.67
N ALA A 45 1.51 4.15 11.40
CA ALA A 45 0.76 4.82 10.35
C ALA A 45 -0.23 3.86 9.71
N TYR A 46 -1.51 4.25 9.62
CA TYR A 46 -2.54 3.44 8.98
C TYR A 46 -2.61 3.76 7.49
N VAL A 47 -3.00 2.76 6.68
CA VAL A 47 -3.17 2.94 5.24
C VAL A 47 -4.44 3.77 5.00
N SER A 48 -4.29 5.04 4.69
CA SER A 48 -5.40 5.94 4.39
C SER A 48 -5.85 5.82 2.93
N ARG A 49 -4.92 5.56 2.01
CA ARG A 49 -5.24 5.35 0.59
C ARG A 49 -4.29 4.39 -0.11
N LEU A 50 -4.83 3.54 -0.97
CA LEU A 50 -4.09 2.69 -1.90
C LEU A 50 -4.47 3.06 -3.32
N SER A 51 -3.47 3.19 -4.18
CA SER A 51 -3.64 3.49 -5.60
C SER A 51 -2.61 2.69 -6.39
N ALA A 52 -3.09 1.78 -7.25
CA ALA A 52 -2.23 1.10 -8.20
C ALA A 52 -1.81 2.07 -9.32
N SER A 53 -0.52 2.09 -9.65
CA SER A 53 -0.01 2.95 -10.70
C SER A 53 -0.50 2.48 -12.06
N ALA A 54 -1.07 3.40 -12.84
CA ALA A 54 -1.42 3.13 -14.23
C ALA A 54 -0.20 3.08 -15.17
N HIS A 55 0.95 3.64 -14.74
CA HIS A 55 2.14 3.75 -15.57
C HIS A 55 3.09 2.56 -15.44
N ALA A 56 3.19 1.97 -14.24
CA ALA A 56 4.14 0.89 -13.96
C ALA A 56 3.44 -0.36 -13.44
N VAL A 57 3.74 -1.51 -14.06
CA VAL A 57 3.19 -2.81 -13.66
C VAL A 57 3.79 -3.20 -12.30
N ASN A 58 2.96 -3.69 -11.39
CA ASN A 58 3.34 -4.04 -10.00
C ASN A 58 3.83 -2.88 -9.13
N VAL A 59 3.46 -1.64 -9.47
CA VAL A 59 3.72 -0.48 -8.61
C VAL A 59 2.43 -0.03 -7.97
N VAL A 60 2.42 0.02 -6.64
CA VAL A 60 1.30 0.51 -5.85
C VAL A 60 1.79 1.62 -4.93
N SER A 61 1.12 2.75 -4.98
CA SER A 61 1.30 3.84 -4.04
C SER A 61 0.33 3.66 -2.89
N ALA A 62 0.85 3.68 -1.66
CA ALA A 62 0.02 3.77 -0.48
C ALA A 62 0.31 5.10 0.24
N THR A 63 -0.75 5.83 0.54
CA THR A 63 -0.70 6.97 1.44
C THR A 63 -0.94 6.45 2.84
N PHE A 64 -0.03 6.83 3.75
CA PHE A 64 -0.19 6.55 5.16
C PHE A 64 -0.49 7.85 5.87
N ASP A 65 -1.52 7.82 6.70
CA ASP A 65 -1.83 8.95 7.57
C ASP A 65 -1.39 8.60 8.99
N ASN A 66 -0.60 9.48 9.58
CA ASN A 66 -0.13 9.35 10.96
C ASN A 66 -0.63 10.54 11.78
N HIS A 67 -1.93 10.80 11.72
CA HIS A 67 -2.59 11.92 12.41
C HIS A 67 -2.40 11.93 13.94
N ARG A 68 -1.82 10.88 14.52
CA ARG A 68 -1.52 10.81 15.97
C ARG A 68 -0.25 11.56 16.35
N ALA A 69 0.57 11.99 15.40
CA ALA A 69 1.78 12.77 15.64
C ALA A 69 1.59 14.23 15.17
N ASP A 70 0.82 15.03 15.92
CA ASP A 70 0.85 16.51 16.02
C ASP A 70 1.38 17.32 14.80
N SER A 71 1.04 16.93 13.56
CA SER A 71 1.57 17.53 12.33
C SER A 71 0.75 17.06 11.12
N PRO A 72 0.23 17.97 10.26
CA PRO A 72 -0.51 17.62 9.05
C PRO A 72 0.46 17.20 7.92
N GLY A 73 1.16 16.09 8.11
CA GLY A 73 2.09 15.52 7.13
C GLY A 73 1.45 14.35 6.37
N CYS A 74 1.01 14.58 5.14
CA CYS A 74 0.55 13.49 4.26
C CYS A 74 1.77 12.79 3.65
N ASN A 75 2.24 11.70 4.28
CA ASN A 75 3.37 10.93 3.77
C ASN A 75 2.88 9.98 2.66
N ARG A 76 3.03 10.41 1.41
CA ARG A 76 2.79 9.56 0.22
C ARG A 76 4.04 8.74 -0.05
N LEU A 77 3.90 7.42 0.02
CA LEU A 77 4.99 6.50 -0.27
C LEU A 77 4.60 5.62 -1.48
N GLN A 78 5.55 5.39 -2.38
CA GLN A 78 5.36 4.59 -3.58
C GLN A 78 6.26 3.36 -3.52
N PHE A 79 5.66 2.19 -3.72
CA PHE A 79 6.37 0.92 -3.63
C PHE A 79 6.26 0.19 -4.95
N ALA A 80 7.41 -0.28 -5.42
CA ALA A 80 7.51 -1.20 -6.52
C ALA A 80 7.74 -2.61 -5.94
N CYS A 81 6.99 -3.60 -6.45
CA CYS A 81 7.20 -5.03 -6.19
C CYS A 81 8.51 -5.53 -6.82
#